data_AF-A0AAN8U549-F1
#
_entry.id   AF-A0AAN8U549-F1
#
_cell.length_a   1.000
_cell.length_b   1.000
_cell.length_c   1.000
_cell.angle_alpha   90.00
_cell.angle_beta   90.00
_cell.angle_gamma   90.00
#
_symmetry.space_group_name_H-M   'P 1'
#
loop_
_entity.id
_entity.type
_entity.pdbx_description
1 polymer ?
#
loop_
_entity_poly.entity_id
_entity_poly.type
_entity_poly.pdbx_seq_one_letter_code
_entity_poly.pdbx_strand_id
1 'polypeptide(L)'
;MNAVCQILYLAAMKDKWSVAEVILRKDPSLVRQKISDFGETVLQIATLEGSTGFVRKLMTLMEPDDFELKTNNGNTAFGFAVNLGLKLLKQ
;
A
#
# COMPACT_ATOMS: atom_id res chain seq x y z
N MET A 1 8.71 7.40 -10.88
CA MET A 1 8.20 7.77 -9.53
C MET A 1 8.59 9.21 -9.16
N ASN A 2 7.70 10.03 -8.58
CA ASN A 2 8.03 11.39 -8.08
C ASN A 2 8.44 11.37 -6.58
N ALA A 3 8.92 12.50 -6.04
CA ALA A 3 9.43 12.56 -4.66
C ALA A 3 8.38 12.19 -3.59
N VAL A 4 7.12 12.59 -3.76
CA VAL A 4 6.03 12.25 -2.81
C VAL A 4 5.75 10.75 -2.86
N CYS A 5 5.64 10.17 -4.05
CA CYS A 5 5.46 8.74 -4.25
C CYS A 5 6.61 7.93 -3.62
N GLN A 6 7.85 8.40 -3.75
CA GLN A 6 9.02 7.76 -3.14
C GLN A 6 8.95 7.76 -1.61
N ILE A 7 8.48 8.86 -1.00
CA ILE A 7 8.31 8.94 0.45
C ILE A 7 7.21 7.97 0.91
N LEU A 8 6.06 7.93 0.23
CA LEU A 8 4.97 7.01 0.55
C LEU A 8 5.40 5.54 0.39
N TYR A 9 6.14 5.22 -0.66
CA TYR A 9 6.72 3.89 -0.88
C TYR A 9 7.59 3.47 0.30
N LEU A 10 8.57 4.29 0.68
CA LEU A 10 9.48 3.98 1.79
C LEU A 10 8.79 3.95 3.15
N ALA A 11 7.75 4.77 3.34
CA ALA A 11 6.97 4.80 4.57
C ALA A 11 6.14 3.51 4.72
N ALA A 12 5.48 3.07 3.64
CA ALA A 12 4.73 1.82 3.60
C ALA A 12 5.65 0.60 3.81
N MET A 13 6.83 0.59 3.18
CA MET A 13 7.80 -0.50 3.30
C MET A 13 8.40 -0.62 4.71
N LYS A 14 8.55 0.49 5.43
CA LYS A 14 9.18 0.53 6.76
C LYS A 14 8.18 0.64 7.92
N ASP A 15 6.89 0.41 7.67
CA ASP A 15 5.79 0.58 8.65
C ASP A 15 5.75 1.99 9.31
N LYS A 16 6.25 3.02 8.62
CA LYS A 16 6.37 4.41 9.14
C LYS A 16 5.14 5.25 8.85
N TRP A 17 4.02 4.92 9.50
CA TRP A 17 2.75 5.64 9.32
C TRP A 17 2.84 7.16 9.52
N SER A 18 3.57 7.63 10.54
CA SER A 18 3.63 9.06 10.88
C SER A 18 4.11 9.94 9.73
N VAL A 19 4.95 9.41 8.83
CA VAL A 19 5.42 10.12 7.64
C VAL A 19 4.32 10.18 6.58
N ALA A 20 3.65 9.04 6.33
CA ALA A 20 2.59 8.96 5.35
C ALA A 20 1.35 9.75 5.76
N GLU A 21 1.00 9.76 7.04
CA GLU A 21 -0.17 10.46 7.58
C GLU A 21 -0.17 11.96 7.23
N VAL A 22 0.97 12.63 7.37
CA VAL A 22 1.09 14.06 7.04
C VAL A 22 0.83 14.32 5.56
N ILE A 23 1.26 13.40 4.69
CA ILE A 23 1.09 13.50 3.24
C ILE A 23 -0.36 13.18 2.86
N LEU A 24 -0.90 12.07 3.35
CA LEU A 24 -2.25 11.59 3.02
C LEU A 24 -3.35 12.50 3.59
N ARG A 25 -3.11 13.19 4.70
CA ARG A 25 -4.03 14.23 5.19
C ARG A 25 -4.05 15.47 4.31
N LYS A 26 -2.93 15.82 3.67
CA LYS A 26 -2.85 16.95 2.74
C LYS A 26 -3.46 16.61 1.39
N ASP A 27 -3.27 15.38 0.93
CA ASP A 27 -3.84 14.88 -0.30
C ASP A 27 -4.31 13.42 -0.12
N PRO A 28 -5.59 13.22 0.23
CA PRO A 28 -6.17 11.89 0.39
C PRO A 28 -6.25 11.10 -0.92
N SER A 29 -6.23 11.75 -2.08
CA SER A 29 -6.34 11.05 -3.37
C SER A 29 -5.16 10.09 -3.62
N LEU A 30 -4.04 10.34 -2.94
CA LEU A 30 -2.81 9.55 -3.01
C LEU A 30 -3.00 8.11 -2.51
N VAL A 31 -4.04 7.80 -1.72
CA VAL A 31 -4.32 6.40 -1.30
C VAL A 31 -4.68 5.50 -2.51
N ARG A 32 -5.21 6.11 -3.58
CA ARG A 32 -5.60 5.44 -4.83
C ARG A 32 -4.53 5.54 -5.92
N GLN A 33 -3.53 6.41 -5.72
CA GLN A 33 -2.51 6.65 -6.71
C GLN A 33 -1.60 5.43 -6.85
N LYS A 34 -1.29 5.08 -8.11
CA LYS A 34 -0.22 4.15 -8.44
C LYS A 34 1.13 4.87 -8.23
N ILE A 35 1.89 4.41 -7.24
CA ILE A 35 3.12 5.08 -6.79
C ILE A 35 4.40 4.35 -7.20
N SER A 36 4.31 3.06 -7.56
CA SER A 36 5.44 2.27 -8.07
C SER A 36 5.41 2.10 -9.59
N ASP A 37 6.55 1.68 -10.17
CA ASP A 37 6.67 1.41 -11.60
C ASP A 37 5.84 0.17 -12.03
N PHE A 38 5.52 -0.75 -11.11
CA PHE A 38 4.60 -1.87 -11.34
C PHE A 38 3.12 -1.47 -11.18
N GLY A 39 2.86 -0.20 -10.91
CA GLY A 39 1.53 0.34 -10.73
C GLY A 39 0.90 -0.03 -9.40
N GLU A 40 1.72 -0.24 -8.35
CA GLU A 40 1.22 -0.55 -7.02
C GLU A 40 0.80 0.72 -6.27
N THR A 41 -0.27 0.60 -5.50
CA THR A 41 -0.70 1.62 -4.54
C THR A 41 0.05 1.46 -3.22
N VAL A 42 -0.03 2.50 -2.39
CA VAL A 42 0.58 2.48 -1.05
C VAL A 42 0.05 1.34 -0.17
N LEU A 43 -1.23 0.95 -0.34
CA LEU A 43 -1.83 -0.20 0.36
C LEU A 43 -1.18 -1.52 -0.07
N GLN A 44 -1.00 -1.72 -1.37
CA GLN A 44 -0.44 -2.95 -1.93
C GLN A 44 1.02 -3.13 -1.49
N ILE A 45 1.80 -2.06 -1.50
CA ILE A 45 3.18 -2.06 -0.98
C ILE A 45 3.21 -2.39 0.51
N ALA A 46 2.39 -1.72 1.33
CA ALA A 46 2.35 -2.02 2.77
C ALA A 46 1.92 -3.47 3.06
N THR A 47 1.01 -4.00 2.23
CA THR A 47 0.58 -5.41 2.31
C THR A 47 1.72 -6.35 1.94
N LEU A 48 2.39 -6.10 0.81
CA LEU A 48 3.55 -6.87 0.31
C LEU A 48 4.68 -6.98 1.33
N GLU A 49 4.91 -5.89 2.07
CA GLU A 49 5.97 -5.78 3.07
C GLU A 49 5.53 -6.25 4.47
N GLY A 50 4.29 -6.71 4.63
CA GLY A 50 3.76 -7.16 5.93
C GLY A 50 3.65 -6.05 6.98
N SER A 51 3.57 -4.79 6.55
CA SER A 51 3.49 -3.61 7.41
C SER A 51 2.08 -3.44 7.99
N THR A 52 1.70 -4.38 8.88
CA THR A 52 0.31 -4.51 9.36
C THR A 52 -0.20 -3.29 10.12
N GLY A 53 0.68 -2.55 10.81
CA GLY A 53 0.32 -1.32 11.53
C GLY A 53 -0.08 -0.22 10.55
N PHE A 54 0.73 -0.04 9.51
CA PHE A 54 0.47 0.87 8.40
C PHE A 54 -0.82 0.52 7.68
N VAL A 55 -1.02 -0.76 7.31
CA VAL A 55 -2.23 -1.23 6.63
C VAL A 55 -3.48 -0.90 7.45
N ARG A 56 -3.51 -1.24 8.74
CA ARG A 56 -4.68 -0.96 9.59
C ARG A 56 -5.05 0.52 9.62
N LYS A 57 -4.06 1.41 9.72
CA LYS A 57 -4.30 2.85 9.74
C LYS A 57 -4.72 3.38 8.37
N LEU A 58 -4.08 2.90 7.31
CA LEU A 58 -4.42 3.29 5.95
C LEU A 58 -5.86 2.92 5.59
N MET A 59 -6.33 1.74 6.01
CA MET A 59 -7.71 1.29 5.77
C MET A 59 -8.76 2.20 6.42
N THR A 60 -8.41 2.98 7.46
CA THR A 60 -9.34 3.97 8.05
C THR A 60 -9.58 5.19 7.16
N LEU A 61 -8.77 5.37 6.11
CA LEU A 61 -8.84 6.48 5.16
C LEU A 61 -9.37 6.06 3.78
N MET A 62 -9.78 4.80 3.62
CA MET A 62 -10.14 4.21 2.34
C MET A 62 -11.59 3.71 2.36
N GLU A 63 -12.24 3.78 1.20
CA GLU A 63 -13.57 3.19 0.99
C GLU A 63 -13.42 1.70 0.60
N PRO A 64 -14.45 0.86 0.80
CA PRO A 64 -14.43 -0.55 0.41
C PRO A 64 -13.95 -0.80 -1.04
N ASP A 65 -14.38 0.03 -1.98
CA ASP A 65 -14.01 -0.08 -3.39
C ASP A 65 -12.51 0.13 -3.65
N ASP A 66 -11.82 0.85 -2.76
CA ASP A 66 -10.39 1.11 -2.89
C ASP A 66 -9.53 -0.13 -2.60
N PHE A 67 -10.09 -1.13 -1.90
CA PHE A 67 -9.39 -2.41 -1.65
C PHE A 67 -9.27 -3.27 -2.90
N GLU A 68 -10.11 -3.02 -3.91
CA GLU A 68 -10.14 -3.77 -5.16
C GLU A 68 -9.27 -3.16 -6.27
N LEU A 69 -8.57 -2.06 -5.97
CA LEU A 69 -7.65 -1.44 -6.93
C LEU A 69 -6.60 -2.45 -7.42
N LYS A 70 -6.41 -2.47 -8.74
CA LYS A 70 -5.53 -3.41 -9.44
C LYS A 70 -4.22 -2.75 -9.85
N THR A 71 -3.11 -3.48 -9.68
CA THR A 71 -1.82 -3.13 -10.27
C THR A 71 -1.87 -3.19 -11.79
N ASN A 72 -0.77 -2.79 -12.46
CA ASN A 72 -0.65 -2.95 -13.91
C ASN A 72 -0.74 -4.43 -14.36
N ASN A 73 -0.44 -5.36 -13.46
CA ASN A 73 -0.52 -6.81 -13.71
C ASN A 73 -1.87 -7.42 -13.27
N GLY A 74 -2.85 -6.59 -12.88
CA GLY A 74 -4.18 -7.06 -12.47
C GLY A 74 -4.29 -7.55 -11.02
N ASN A 75 -3.22 -7.46 -10.21
CA ASN A 75 -3.21 -7.94 -8.82
C ASN A 75 -3.86 -6.91 -7.88
N THR A 76 -4.59 -7.38 -6.85
CA THR A 76 -5.13 -6.55 -5.76
C THR A 76 -4.31 -6.72 -4.49
N ALA A 77 -4.53 -5.87 -3.48
CA ALA A 77 -3.91 -6.04 -2.16
C ALA A 77 -4.24 -7.42 -1.55
N PHE A 78 -5.49 -7.89 -1.72
CA PHE A 78 -5.90 -9.23 -1.31
C PHE A 78 -5.13 -10.33 -2.06
N GLY A 79 -4.92 -10.18 -3.37
CA GLY A 79 -4.11 -11.10 -4.16
C GLY A 79 -2.67 -11.22 -3.64
N PHE A 80 -2.09 -10.12 -3.16
CA PHE A 80 -0.76 -10.13 -2.52
C PHE A 80 -0.76 -10.75 -1.11
N ALA A 81 -1.79 -10.49 -0.29
CA ALA A 81 -1.90 -11.07 1.04
C ALA A 81 -2.00 -12.60 1.02
N VAL A 82 -2.75 -13.17 0.07
CA VAL A 82 -2.82 -14.62 -0.15
C VAL A 82 -1.45 -15.18 -0.56
N ASN A 83 -0.74 -14.49 -1.46
CA ASN A 83 0.62 -14.89 -1.85
C ASN A 83 1.60 -14.83 -0.68
N LEU A 84 1.51 -13.86 0.21
CA LEU A 84 2.31 -13.76 1.43
C LEU A 84 2.03 -14.89 2.42
N GLY A 85 0.76 -15.21 2.67
CA GLY A 85 0.37 -16.35 3.50
C GLY A 85 0.91 -17.67 2.95
N LEU A 86 0.86 -17.85 1.62
CA LEU A 86 1.48 -19.01 0.95
C LEU A 86 3.01 -18.99 1.02
N LYS A 87 3.65 -17.81 1.05
CA LYS A 87 5.11 -17.66 1.15
C LYS A 87 5.64 -18.00 2.54
N LEU A 88 4.85 -17.75 3.59
CA LEU A 88 5.17 -18.13 4.97
C LEU A 88 4.98 -19.62 5.25
N LEU A 89 4.12 -20.30 4.49
CA LEU A 89 3.89 -21.75 4.59
C LEU A 89 4.88 -22.61 3.78
N LYS A 90 5.84 -21.98 3.10
CA LYS A 90 6.87 -22.66 2.28
C LYS A 90 8.30 -22.48 2.82
N GLN A 91 8.46 -22.06 4.07
CA GLN A 91 9.76 -22.00 4.74
C GLN A 91 9.94 -23.22 5.66
#